data_AF-A0A4Q8CYM3-F1
#
_entry.id   AF-A0A4Q8CYM3-F1
#
_cell.length_a   1.000
_cell.length_b   1.000
_cell.length_c   1.000
_cell.angle_alpha   90.00
_cell.angle_beta   90.00
_cell.angle_gamma   90.00
#
_symmetry.space_group_name_H-M   'P 1'
#
loop_
_entity.id
_entity.type
_entity.pdbx_description
1 polymer ?
#
loop_
_entity_poly.entity_id
_entity_poly.type
_entity_poly.pdbx_seq_one_letter_code
_entity_poly.pdbx_strand_id
1 'polypeptide(L)'
;MSTLSLGNWTRRTFLTLAVSAAGVAGIAAAQNTDGPSAQRQELQSLQESLASIREEAINENPNLGDRQESLEDRMMSRMRDQGVNPREDVKRLQDIARQLRGGDVAEEERATLMEEYQSKRQSLLEARRTAMQDSGIQEDQAQLQDDIVSAMSDIDGEVPDMIERFQDLRSEVQGQRRSGSAGGAGNGAGAQ
;
A
#
# COMPACT_ATOMS: atom_id res chain seq x y z
N MET A 1 26.03 -42.29 -24.17
CA MET A 1 25.32 -41.18 -24.85
C MET A 1 24.31 -40.64 -23.86
N SER A 2 24.76 -39.68 -23.06
CA SER A 2 24.02 -39.15 -21.91
C SER A 2 23.17 -37.98 -22.36
N THR A 3 21.85 -38.10 -22.21
CA THR A 3 20.90 -37.01 -22.45
C THR A 3 20.94 -36.05 -21.27
N LEU A 4 21.40 -34.83 -21.52
CA LEU A 4 21.41 -33.74 -20.54
C LEU A 4 20.04 -33.05 -20.48
N SER A 5 19.63 -32.83 -19.23
CA SER A 5 18.53 -32.00 -18.73
C SER A 5 18.62 -30.55 -19.20
N LEU A 6 17.50 -29.99 -19.66
CA LEU A 6 17.05 -28.59 -19.65
C LEU A 6 15.54 -28.68 -19.93
N GLY A 7 14.59 -27.97 -19.32
CA GLY A 7 14.57 -26.81 -18.45
C GLY A 7 13.09 -26.41 -18.40
N ASN A 8 12.33 -26.95 -17.45
CA ASN A 8 10.90 -26.64 -17.31
C ASN A 8 10.74 -25.35 -16.51
N TRP A 9 10.98 -24.22 -17.17
CA TRP A 9 10.73 -22.89 -16.63
C TRP A 9 9.34 -22.41 -17.08
N THR A 10 8.66 -21.67 -16.21
CA THR A 10 7.46 -20.86 -16.46
C THR A 10 6.13 -21.57 -16.72
N ARG A 11 5.55 -22.12 -15.64
CA ARG A 11 4.08 -22.04 -15.42
C ARG A 11 3.81 -20.98 -14.36
N ARG A 12 3.83 -19.70 -14.76
CA ARG A 12 3.26 -18.61 -13.95
C ARG A 12 1.75 -18.62 -14.18
N THR A 13 1.05 -19.24 -13.25
CA THR A 13 -0.41 -19.20 -13.14
C THR A 13 -0.84 -17.75 -12.93
N PHE A 14 -1.42 -17.14 -13.96
CA PHE A 14 -2.16 -15.89 -13.83
C PHE A 14 -3.40 -16.16 -12.99
N LEU A 15 -3.45 -15.60 -11.78
CA LEU A 15 -4.64 -15.60 -10.94
C LEU A 15 -5.47 -14.37 -11.32
N THR A 16 -6.34 -14.53 -12.31
CA THR A 16 -7.38 -13.58 -12.66
C THR A 16 -8.43 -13.55 -11.54
N LEU A 17 -8.40 -12.49 -10.71
CA LEU A 17 -9.45 -12.24 -9.74
C LEU A 17 -10.66 -11.62 -10.47
N ALA A 18 -11.60 -12.46 -10.87
CA ALA A 18 -12.91 -12.03 -11.36
C ALA A 18 -13.77 -11.56 -10.18
N VAL A 19 -14.04 -10.26 -10.09
CA VAL A 19 -15.03 -9.70 -9.17
C VAL A 19 -16.39 -9.76 -9.85
N SER A 20 -17.26 -10.64 -9.35
CA SER A 20 -18.63 -10.82 -9.82
C SER A 20 -19.50 -9.60 -9.47
N ALA A 21 -20.25 -9.15 -10.47
CA ALA A 21 -21.23 -8.09 -10.40
C ALA A 21 -22.44 -8.48 -9.53
N ALA A 22 -22.75 -7.65 -8.54
CA ALA A 22 -24.06 -7.60 -7.90
C ALA A 22 -24.60 -6.17 -8.11
N GLY A 23 -25.78 -6.08 -8.71
CA GLY A 23 -26.33 -4.86 -9.27
C GLY A 23 -26.90 -3.87 -8.26
N VAL A 24 -26.94 -2.62 -8.71
CA VAL A 24 -27.96 -1.63 -8.35
C VAL A 24 -28.31 -0.87 -9.63
N ALA A 25 -29.57 -0.96 -10.04
CA ALA A 25 -30.17 -0.10 -11.06
C ALA A 25 -30.74 1.16 -10.39
N GLY A 26 -30.47 2.32 -10.98
CA GLY A 26 -30.94 3.65 -10.54
C GLY A 26 -30.07 4.23 -9.43
N ILE A 27 -29.56 5.46 -9.46
CA ILE A 27 -30.03 6.70 -10.07
C ILE A 27 -28.79 7.58 -10.32
N ALA A 28 -28.82 8.39 -11.38
CA ALA A 28 -27.88 9.49 -11.66
C ALA A 28 -26.42 9.08 -11.94
N ALA A 29 -26.15 8.83 -13.23
CA ALA A 29 -24.90 9.30 -13.81
C ALA A 29 -24.83 10.82 -13.61
N ALA A 30 -24.24 11.26 -12.50
CA ALA A 30 -23.73 12.61 -12.33
C ALA A 30 -22.54 12.75 -13.28
N GLN A 31 -22.84 12.88 -14.58
CA GLN A 31 -21.92 13.32 -15.61
C GLN A 31 -21.69 14.82 -15.39
N ASN A 32 -20.73 15.12 -14.53
CA ASN A 32 -20.01 16.38 -14.48
C ASN A 32 -18.65 16.07 -13.88
N THR A 33 -17.77 15.48 -14.71
CA THR A 33 -16.36 15.23 -14.34
C THR A 33 -15.44 15.76 -15.43
N ASP A 34 -15.73 16.95 -15.95
CA ASP A 34 -14.77 17.69 -16.77
C ASP A 34 -13.89 18.55 -15.86
N GLY A 35 -12.86 17.90 -15.32
CA GLY A 35 -11.71 18.50 -14.64
C GLY A 35 -10.93 17.48 -13.79
N PRO A 36 -9.59 17.56 -13.71
CA PRO A 36 -8.57 17.61 -14.77
C PRO A 36 -8.08 16.18 -15.09
N SER A 37 -8.48 15.63 -16.25
CA SER A 37 -8.03 14.29 -16.68
C SER A 37 -6.52 14.23 -16.93
N ALA A 38 -5.94 15.29 -17.49
CA ALA A 38 -4.52 15.40 -17.83
C ALA A 38 -3.61 15.28 -16.59
N GLN A 39 -3.93 15.99 -15.50
CA GLN A 39 -3.17 15.92 -14.25
C GLN A 39 -3.20 14.52 -13.63
N ARG A 40 -4.32 13.80 -13.76
CA ARG A 40 -4.40 12.41 -13.29
C ARG A 40 -3.58 11.46 -14.16
N GLN A 41 -3.58 11.66 -15.48
CA GLN A 41 -2.78 10.89 -16.43
C GLN A 41 -1.28 11.11 -16.19
N GLU A 42 -0.86 12.35 -15.98
CA GLU A 42 0.52 12.68 -15.67
C GLU A 42 0.98 12.07 -14.34
N LEU A 43 0.14 12.10 -13.30
CA LEU A 43 0.45 11.46 -12.02
C LEU A 43 0.65 9.94 -12.16
N GLN A 44 -0.17 9.29 -12.99
CA GLN A 44 -0.04 7.87 -13.31
C GLN A 44 1.27 7.59 -14.05
N SER A 45 1.58 8.38 -15.08
CA SER A 45 2.82 8.23 -15.85
C SER A 45 4.08 8.41 -14.99
N LEU A 46 4.09 9.42 -14.10
CA LEU A 46 5.19 9.64 -13.16
C LEU A 46 5.32 8.47 -12.18
N GLN A 47 4.20 7.96 -11.67
CA GLN A 47 4.21 6.81 -10.78
C GLN A 47 4.79 5.56 -11.45
N GLU A 48 4.40 5.27 -12.69
CA GLU A 48 4.90 4.14 -13.47
C GLU A 48 6.41 4.28 -13.75
N SER A 49 6.83 5.48 -14.15
CA SER A 49 8.24 5.76 -14.47
C SER A 49 9.12 5.64 -13.22
N LEU A 50 8.74 6.29 -12.12
CA LEU A 50 9.46 6.19 -10.84
C LEU A 50 9.48 4.75 -10.30
N ALA A 51 8.41 3.97 -10.50
CA ALA A 51 8.39 2.57 -10.09
C ALA A 51 9.37 1.71 -10.91
N SER A 52 9.42 1.92 -12.23
CA SER A 52 10.36 1.21 -13.12
C SER A 52 11.80 1.53 -12.76
N ILE A 53 12.13 2.81 -12.58
CA ILE A 53 13.49 3.24 -12.21
C ILE A 53 13.86 2.69 -10.83
N ARG A 54 12.93 2.68 -9.87
CA ARG A 54 13.17 2.08 -8.56
C ARG A 54 13.44 0.58 -8.63
N GLU A 55 12.71 -0.15 -9.46
CA GLU A 55 12.95 -1.59 -9.65
C GLU A 55 14.37 -1.84 -10.19
N GLU A 56 14.79 -1.06 -11.18
CA GLU A 56 16.15 -1.10 -11.72
C GLU A 56 17.19 -0.72 -10.65
N ALA A 57 16.96 0.35 -9.89
CA ALA A 57 17.84 0.79 -8.81
C ALA A 57 18.07 -0.32 -7.76
N ILE A 58 17.02 -1.04 -7.38
CA ILE A 58 17.10 -2.17 -6.43
C ILE A 58 17.85 -3.35 -7.05
N ASN A 59 17.63 -3.65 -8.33
CA ASN A 59 18.31 -4.75 -9.03
C ASN A 59 19.81 -4.49 -9.18
N GLU A 60 20.21 -3.23 -9.44
CA GLU A 60 21.61 -2.85 -9.59
C GLU A 60 22.33 -2.61 -8.27
N ASN A 61 21.60 -2.32 -7.19
CA ASN A 61 22.14 -2.06 -5.86
C ASN A 61 21.64 -3.08 -4.83
N PRO A 62 22.23 -4.29 -4.74
CA PRO A 62 21.80 -5.32 -3.78
C PRO A 62 21.86 -4.86 -2.32
N ASN A 63 22.75 -3.91 -2.00
CA ASN A 63 22.85 -3.31 -0.67
C ASN A 63 21.55 -2.62 -0.22
N LEU A 64 20.72 -2.13 -1.15
CA LEU A 64 19.41 -1.55 -0.82
C LEU A 64 18.45 -2.61 -0.27
N GLY A 65 18.50 -3.82 -0.82
CA GLY A 65 17.73 -4.97 -0.33
C GLY A 65 18.13 -5.33 1.10
N ASP A 66 19.43 -5.45 1.36
CA ASP A 66 19.96 -5.78 2.70
C ASP A 66 19.58 -4.71 3.74
N ARG A 67 19.63 -3.42 3.35
CA ARG A 67 19.21 -2.31 4.23
C ARG A 67 17.71 -2.36 4.52
N GLN A 68 16.88 -2.69 3.53
CA GLN A 68 15.45 -2.86 3.71
C GLN A 68 15.13 -4.01 4.67
N GLU A 69 15.78 -5.16 4.51
CA GLU A 69 15.61 -6.31 5.41
C GLU A 69 16.07 -5.98 6.84
N SER A 70 17.23 -5.35 7.00
CA SER A 70 17.74 -4.93 8.31
C SER A 70 16.79 -3.96 9.01
N LEU A 71 16.22 -3.00 8.28
CA LEU A 71 15.23 -2.07 8.82
C LEU A 71 13.94 -2.81 9.24
N GLU A 72 13.46 -3.73 8.40
CA GLU A 72 12.29 -4.57 8.72
C GLU A 72 12.52 -5.40 10.00
N ASP A 73 13.68 -6.05 10.11
CA ASP A 73 14.02 -6.85 11.29
C ASP A 73 14.15 -6.01 12.56
N ARG A 74 14.73 -4.81 12.45
CA ARG A 74 14.77 -3.85 13.57
C ARG A 74 13.35 -3.45 13.98
N MET A 75 12.51 -3.09 13.02
CA MET A 75 11.09 -2.77 13.26
C MET A 75 10.36 -3.91 13.97
N MET A 76 10.51 -5.14 13.48
CA MET A 76 9.91 -6.32 14.11
C MET A 76 10.46 -6.57 15.51
N SER A 77 11.75 -6.35 15.73
CA SER A 77 12.35 -6.47 17.06
C SER A 77 11.78 -5.46 18.05
N ARG A 78 11.67 -4.19 17.65
CA ARG A 78 11.08 -3.17 18.50
C ARG A 78 9.61 -3.41 18.78
N MET A 79 8.88 -3.99 17.84
CA MET A 79 7.51 -4.45 18.10
C MET A 79 7.48 -5.62 19.10
N ARG A 80 8.38 -6.60 18.99
CA ARG A 80 8.48 -7.70 19.97
C ARG A 80 8.77 -7.21 21.39
N ASP A 81 9.57 -6.15 21.52
CA ASP A 81 9.82 -5.50 22.81
C ASP A 81 8.53 -4.95 23.47
N GLN A 82 7.46 -4.76 22.70
CA GLN A 82 6.12 -4.35 23.18
C GLN A 82 5.22 -5.56 23.55
N GLY A 83 5.77 -6.78 23.54
CA GLY A 83 5.06 -7.99 23.97
C GLY A 83 4.17 -8.65 22.89
N VAL A 84 4.27 -8.21 21.64
CA VAL A 84 3.60 -8.87 20.50
C VAL A 84 4.53 -9.83 19.77
N ASN A 85 3.97 -10.73 18.94
CA ASN A 85 4.75 -11.52 17.99
C ASN A 85 4.37 -11.15 16.55
N PRO A 86 5.03 -10.15 15.92
CA PRO A 86 4.56 -9.54 14.68
C PRO A 86 4.28 -10.54 13.55
N ARG A 87 5.19 -11.50 13.33
CA ARG A 87 5.05 -12.48 12.24
C ARG A 87 3.89 -13.45 12.50
N GLU A 88 3.78 -13.96 13.73
CA GLU A 88 2.72 -14.90 14.11
C GLU A 88 1.36 -14.22 14.19
N ASP A 89 1.27 -13.03 14.77
CA ASP A 89 0.03 -12.28 14.93
C ASP A 89 -0.53 -11.86 13.56
N VAL A 90 0.32 -11.42 12.62
CA VAL A 90 -0.11 -11.13 11.24
C VAL A 90 -0.65 -12.38 10.55
N LYS A 91 0.05 -13.52 10.67
CA LYS A 91 -0.43 -14.80 10.13
C LYS A 91 -1.78 -15.18 10.72
N ARG A 92 -1.94 -15.06 12.04
CA ARG A 92 -3.20 -15.38 12.73
C ARG A 92 -4.34 -14.46 12.29
N LEU A 93 -4.08 -13.16 12.13
CA LEU A 93 -5.08 -12.22 11.58
C LEU A 93 -5.53 -12.60 10.17
N GLN A 94 -4.61 -13.04 9.31
CA GLN A 94 -4.95 -13.52 7.97
C GLN A 94 -5.79 -14.82 8.02
N ASP A 95 -5.47 -15.73 8.93
CA ASP A 95 -6.23 -16.97 9.14
C ASP A 95 -7.66 -16.67 9.59
N ILE A 96 -7.82 -15.81 10.59
CA ILE A 96 -9.14 -15.38 11.07
C ILE A 96 -9.94 -14.71 9.95
N ALA A 97 -9.32 -13.81 9.18
CA ALA A 97 -9.99 -13.15 8.06
C ALA A 97 -10.46 -14.13 6.97
N ARG A 98 -9.72 -15.22 6.74
CA ARG A 98 -10.14 -16.29 5.83
C ARG A 98 -11.31 -17.10 6.38
N GLN A 99 -11.27 -17.47 7.65
CA GLN A 99 -12.35 -18.22 8.32
C GLN A 99 -13.66 -17.42 8.30
N LEU A 100 -13.61 -16.15 8.70
CA LEU A 100 -14.78 -15.27 8.74
C LEU A 100 -15.39 -15.01 7.36
N ARG A 101 -14.57 -14.99 6.29
CA ARG A 101 -15.05 -14.85 4.91
C ARG A 101 -15.64 -16.14 4.35
N GLY A 102 -15.11 -17.29 4.77
CA GLY A 102 -15.57 -18.60 4.33
C GLY A 102 -17.02 -18.89 4.70
N GLY A 103 -17.53 -18.29 5.77
CA GLY A 103 -18.94 -18.40 6.18
C GLY A 103 -19.29 -19.70 6.90
N ASP A 104 -18.39 -20.68 6.92
CA ASP A 104 -18.56 -21.98 7.60
C ASP A 104 -18.19 -21.94 9.10
N VAL A 105 -18.47 -20.83 9.77
CA VAL A 105 -18.13 -20.63 11.19
C VAL A 105 -19.42 -20.50 11.99
N ALA A 106 -19.56 -21.26 13.07
CA ALA A 106 -20.70 -21.12 13.98
C ALA A 106 -20.72 -19.70 14.60
N GLU A 107 -21.91 -19.17 14.93
CA GLU A 107 -22.03 -17.77 15.40
C GLU A 107 -21.23 -17.49 16.67
N GLU A 108 -21.17 -18.43 17.60
CA GLU A 108 -20.39 -18.31 18.84
C GLU A 108 -18.88 -18.25 18.54
N GLU A 109 -18.40 -19.12 17.65
CA GLU A 109 -17.00 -19.12 17.21
C GLU A 109 -16.68 -17.86 16.38
N ARG A 110 -17.64 -17.36 15.60
CA ARG A 110 -17.52 -16.10 14.86
C ARG A 110 -17.30 -14.92 15.80
N ALA A 111 -18.01 -14.86 16.93
CA ALA A 111 -17.83 -13.82 17.94
C ALA A 111 -16.42 -13.89 18.56
N THR A 112 -15.97 -15.08 18.95
CA THR A 112 -14.61 -15.29 19.50
C THR A 112 -13.52 -14.90 18.50
N LEU A 113 -13.66 -15.29 17.23
CA LEU A 113 -12.72 -14.93 16.18
C LEU A 113 -12.66 -13.41 15.95
N MET A 114 -13.82 -12.73 15.98
CA MET A 114 -13.88 -11.27 15.86
C MET A 114 -13.20 -10.57 17.03
N GLU A 115 -13.37 -11.06 18.26
CA GLU A 115 -12.71 -10.51 19.44
C GLU A 115 -11.19 -10.70 19.36
N GLU A 116 -10.72 -11.91 19.04
CA GLU A 116 -9.29 -12.20 18.85
C GLU A 116 -8.69 -11.31 17.75
N TYR A 117 -9.39 -11.16 16.62
CA TYR A 117 -8.96 -10.31 15.52
C TYR A 117 -8.79 -8.86 15.96
N GLN A 118 -9.76 -8.31 16.68
CA GLN A 118 -9.71 -6.93 17.15
C GLN A 118 -8.56 -6.71 18.14
N SER A 119 -8.41 -7.61 19.11
CA SER A 119 -7.35 -7.55 20.12
C SER A 119 -5.95 -7.58 19.47
N LYS A 120 -5.66 -8.60 18.65
CA LYS A 120 -4.36 -8.73 17.97
C LYS A 120 -4.06 -7.55 17.05
N ARG A 121 -5.06 -7.08 16.31
CA ARG A 121 -4.92 -5.91 15.44
C ARG A 121 -4.56 -4.66 16.24
N GLN A 122 -5.21 -4.44 17.39
CA GLN A 122 -4.93 -3.30 18.24
C GLN A 122 -3.50 -3.34 18.79
N SER A 123 -3.09 -4.47 19.37
CA SER A 123 -1.74 -4.63 19.92
C SER A 123 -0.66 -4.45 18.85
N LEU A 124 -0.86 -4.98 17.64
CA LEU A 124 0.08 -4.78 16.53
C LEU A 124 0.17 -3.31 16.09
N LEU A 125 -0.95 -2.60 16.03
CA LEU A 125 -0.96 -1.19 15.64
C LEU A 125 -0.25 -0.32 16.68
N GLU A 126 -0.45 -0.60 17.96
CA GLU A 126 0.23 0.07 19.05
C GLU A 126 1.74 -0.21 19.02
N ALA A 127 2.13 -1.49 18.95
CA ALA A 127 3.53 -1.89 18.87
C ALA A 127 4.24 -1.27 17.66
N ARG A 128 3.57 -1.24 16.50
CA ARG A 128 4.08 -0.58 15.30
C ARG A 128 4.24 0.93 15.52
N ARG A 129 3.28 1.60 16.16
CA ARG A 129 3.37 3.03 16.45
C ARG A 129 4.55 3.34 17.38
N THR A 130 4.81 2.50 18.37
CA THR A 130 5.99 2.65 19.24
C THR A 130 7.28 2.41 18.48
N ALA A 131 7.37 1.36 17.67
CA ALA A 131 8.54 1.09 16.86
C ALA A 131 8.84 2.22 15.84
N MET A 132 7.82 2.88 15.27
CA MET A 132 8.02 4.05 14.39
C MET A 132 8.50 5.32 15.14
N GLN A 133 8.39 5.36 16.46
CA GLN A 133 8.92 6.46 17.28
C GLN A 133 10.36 6.22 17.71
N ASP A 134 10.93 5.06 17.42
CA ASP A 134 12.32 4.76 17.71
C ASP A 134 13.24 5.57 16.78
N SER A 135 14.11 6.39 17.37
CA SER A 135 14.97 7.31 16.61
C SER A 135 15.92 6.57 15.67
N GLY A 136 16.45 5.41 16.08
CA GLY A 136 17.33 4.60 15.24
C GLY A 136 16.59 4.01 14.04
N ILE A 137 15.31 3.66 14.19
CA ILE A 137 14.46 3.26 13.05
C ILE A 137 14.15 4.44 12.13
N GLN A 138 13.94 5.64 12.68
CA GLN A 138 13.68 6.84 11.88
C GLN A 138 14.90 7.25 11.05
N GLU A 139 16.09 7.21 11.67
CA GLU A 139 17.37 7.46 10.99
C GLU A 139 17.62 6.45 9.87
N ASP A 140 17.46 5.15 10.15
CA ASP A 140 17.60 4.10 9.13
C ASP A 140 16.59 4.28 7.98
N GLN A 141 15.36 4.71 8.27
CA GLN A 141 14.34 5.00 7.25
C GLN A 141 14.73 6.17 6.36
N ALA A 142 15.20 7.27 6.95
CA ALA A 142 15.65 8.44 6.21
C ALA A 142 16.85 8.08 5.32
N GLN A 143 17.83 7.38 5.88
CA GLN A 143 19.01 6.95 5.13
C GLN A 143 18.63 6.01 3.98
N LEU A 144 17.74 5.04 4.20
CA LEU A 144 17.28 4.15 3.12
C LEU A 144 16.54 4.92 2.04
N GLN A 145 15.73 5.92 2.39
CA GLN A 145 15.05 6.76 1.41
C GLN A 145 16.06 7.55 0.57
N ASP A 146 17.05 8.17 1.20
CA ASP A 146 18.10 8.91 0.50
C ASP A 146 18.93 7.98 -0.41
N ASP A 147 19.30 6.80 0.09
CA ASP A 147 20.05 5.80 -0.67
C ASP A 147 19.26 5.33 -1.91
N ILE A 148 17.94 5.13 -1.79
CA ILE A 148 17.07 4.77 -2.92
C ILE A 148 16.99 5.91 -3.93
N VAL A 149 16.78 7.15 -3.49
CA VAL A 149 16.70 8.30 -4.41
C VAL A 149 18.03 8.50 -5.13
N SER A 150 19.15 8.41 -4.42
CA SER A 150 20.49 8.47 -5.02
C SER A 150 20.68 7.39 -6.09
N ALA A 151 20.34 6.14 -5.77
CA ALA A 151 20.47 5.03 -6.71
C ALA A 151 19.54 5.18 -7.94
N MET A 152 18.34 5.74 -7.74
CA MET A 152 17.45 6.08 -8.86
C MET A 152 18.03 7.21 -9.71
N SER A 153 18.61 8.24 -9.08
CA SER A 153 19.26 9.36 -9.79
C SER A 153 20.50 8.95 -10.57
N ASP A 154 21.22 7.91 -10.12
CA ASP A 154 22.35 7.35 -10.85
C ASP A 154 21.91 6.66 -12.16
N ILE A 155 20.68 6.14 -12.21
CA ILE A 155 20.07 5.56 -13.42
C ILE A 155 19.52 6.67 -14.33
N ASP A 156 18.75 7.59 -13.75
CA ASP A 156 18.13 8.70 -14.47
C ASP A 156 18.27 10.01 -13.68
N GLY A 157 19.05 10.94 -14.23
CA GLY A 157 19.30 12.24 -13.62
C GLY A 157 18.08 13.14 -13.48
N GLU A 158 16.96 12.85 -14.15
CA GLU A 158 15.70 13.58 -14.04
C GLU A 158 14.85 13.13 -12.83
N VAL A 159 15.24 12.06 -12.13
CA VAL A 159 14.49 11.52 -10.99
C VAL A 159 14.14 12.57 -9.92
N PRO A 160 15.05 13.47 -9.49
CA PRO A 160 14.71 14.50 -8.52
C PRO A 160 13.54 15.39 -8.99
N ASP A 161 13.58 15.81 -10.25
CA ASP A 161 12.54 16.65 -10.86
C ASP A 161 11.21 15.88 -11.00
N MET A 162 11.28 14.60 -11.38
CA MET A 162 10.10 13.73 -11.45
C MET A 162 9.44 13.55 -10.07
N ILE A 163 10.24 13.40 -9.01
CA ILE A 163 9.78 13.28 -7.63
C ILE A 163 9.12 14.58 -7.16
N GLU A 164 9.73 15.74 -7.44
CA GLU A 164 9.16 17.06 -7.12
C GLU A 164 7.82 17.24 -7.85
N ARG A 165 7.80 16.99 -9.16
CA ARG A 165 6.60 17.08 -9.99
C ARG A 165 5.48 16.18 -9.49
N PHE A 166 5.81 14.96 -9.09
CA PHE A 166 4.84 14.01 -8.53
C PHE A 166 4.21 14.55 -7.23
N GLN A 167 5.01 15.15 -6.34
CA GLN A 167 4.54 15.71 -5.06
C GLN A 167 3.62 16.92 -5.25
N ASP A 168 3.97 17.82 -6.16
CA ASP A 168 3.17 19.00 -6.48
C ASP A 168 1.82 18.61 -7.05
N LEU A 169 1.82 17.75 -8.06
CA LEU A 169 0.62 17.29 -8.75
C LEU A 169 -0.32 16.54 -7.80
N ARG A 170 0.25 15.73 -6.90
CA ARG A 170 -0.50 15.02 -5.87
C ARG A 170 -1.18 15.99 -4.88
N SER A 171 -0.51 17.08 -4.53
CA SER A 171 -1.03 18.11 -3.63
C SER A 171 -2.15 18.91 -4.28
N GLU A 172 -2.00 19.27 -5.56
CA GLU A 172 -3.00 19.99 -6.36
C GLU A 172 -4.31 19.17 -6.49
N VAL A 173 -4.19 17.90 -6.89
CA VAL A 173 -5.34 17.00 -7.03
C VAL A 173 -6.08 16.80 -5.70
N GLN A 174 -5.36 16.73 -4.58
CA GLN A 174 -5.97 16.62 -3.24
C GLN A 174 -6.66 17.92 -2.81
N GLY A 175 -6.06 19.08 -3.12
CA GLY A 175 -6.63 20.39 -2.85
C GLY A 175 -7.95 20.62 -3.58
N GLN A 176 -8.01 20.22 -4.85
CA GLN A 176 -9.20 20.37 -5.70
C GLN A 176 -10.40 19.53 -5.21
N ARG A 177 -10.14 18.34 -4.64
CA ARG A 177 -11.20 17.50 -4.02
C ARG A 177 -11.82 18.16 -2.80
N ARG A 178 -11.03 18.91 -2.03
CA ARG A 178 -11.52 19.62 -0.82
C ARG A 178 -12.32 20.87 -1.17
N SER A 179 -11.92 21.61 -2.22
CA SER A 179 -12.66 22.79 -2.67
C SER A 179 -13.97 22.45 -3.41
N GLY A 180 -14.03 21.32 -4.11
CA GLY A 180 -15.25 20.85 -4.78
C GLY A 180 -16.37 20.33 -3.86
N SER A 181 -16.06 19.99 -2.61
CA SER A 181 -17.04 19.43 -1.66
C SER A 181 -17.73 20.48 -0.76
N ALA A 182 -17.30 21.75 -0.81
CA ALA A 182 -17.82 22.81 0.07
C ALA A 182 -18.99 23.63 -0.55
N GLY A 183 -19.39 23.36 -1.79
CA GLY A 183 -20.41 24.13 -2.52
C GLY A 183 -21.83 23.51 -2.55
N GLY A 184 -22.07 22.38 -1.88
CA GLY A 184 -23.27 21.55 -2.06
C GLY A 184 -24.15 21.39 -0.83
N ALA A 185 -24.39 22.44 -0.04
CA ALA A 185 -25.37 22.42 1.06
C ALA A 185 -26.05 23.78 1.18
N GLY A 186 -27.03 24.03 0.31
CA GLY A 186 -27.73 25.31 0.27
C GLY A 186 -28.88 25.33 -0.72
N ASN A 187 -29.80 24.36 -0.66
CA ASN A 187 -31.15 24.60 -1.20
C ASN A 187 -32.19 23.72 -0.51
N GLY A 188 -32.55 24.13 0.70
CA GLY A 188 -33.68 23.62 1.45
C GLY A 188 -34.40 24.78 2.11
N ALA A 189 -35.16 25.57 1.34
CA ALA A 189 -36.09 26.55 1.87
C ALA A 189 -37.18 26.92 0.85
N GLY A 190 -38.39 26.39 1.07
CA GLY A 190 -39.62 27.15 0.84
C GLY A 190 -40.35 26.97 -0.50
N ALA A 191 -41.36 26.09 -0.51
CA ALA A 191 -42.64 26.28 -1.19
C ALA A 191 -43.63 25.34 -0.47
N GLN A 192 -44.33 25.85 0.55
CA GLN A 192 -45.74 26.29 0.51
C GLN A 192 -46.70 25.16 0.11
#